data_AF-A0A966F2X4-F1
#
_entry.id   AF-A0A966F2X4-F1
#
_cell.length_a   1.000
_cell.length_b   1.000
_cell.length_c   1.000
_cell.angle_alpha   90.00
_cell.angle_beta   90.00
_cell.angle_gamma   90.00
#
_symmetry.space_group_name_H-M   'P 1'
#
loop_
_entity.id
_entity.type
_entity.pdbx_description
1 polymer ?
#
loop_
_entity_poly.entity_id
_entity_poly.type
_entity_poly.pdbx_seq_one_letter_code
_entity_poly.pdbx_strand_id
1 'polypeptide(L)'
;MTRPAIIIILCLVLIGVSAQVYLILKESNGLKKDLDDLNGRMEALVKENTNLKSNIEYFSYPENLEKEFKSRFNYKEVGEKMMIVVP
;
A
#
# COMPACT_ATOMS: atom_id res chain seq x y z
N MET A 1 -38.60 -42.25 25.99
CA MET A 1 -37.19 -41.96 26.38
C MET A 1 -36.27 -41.65 25.20
N THR A 2 -36.54 -42.14 23.98
CA THR A 2 -35.65 -41.97 22.80
C THR A 2 -35.72 -40.60 22.12
N ARG A 3 -36.89 -39.95 22.07
CA ARG A 3 -37.08 -38.62 21.46
C ARG A 3 -36.20 -37.51 22.04
N PRO A 4 -36.09 -37.32 23.38
CA PRO A 4 -35.23 -36.26 23.93
C PRO A 4 -33.74 -36.53 23.69
N ALA A 5 -33.30 -37.79 23.66
CA ALA A 5 -31.90 -38.14 23.38
C ALA A 5 -31.49 -37.76 21.95
N ILE A 6 -32.37 -37.98 20.96
CA ILE A 6 -32.12 -37.58 19.57
C ILE A 6 -31.98 -36.05 19.46
N ILE A 7 -32.83 -35.29 20.16
CA ILE A 7 -32.77 -33.83 20.18
C ILE A 7 -31.43 -33.34 20.77
N ILE A 8 -30.98 -33.95 21.87
CA ILE A 8 -29.71 -33.59 22.51
C ILE A 8 -28.53 -33.84 21.56
N ILE A 9 -28.51 -35.00 20.88
CA ILE A 9 -27.46 -35.32 19.90
C ILE A 9 -27.48 -34.32 18.74
N LEU A 10 -28.67 -33.97 18.23
CA LEU A 10 -28.82 -32.99 17.16
C LEU A 10 -28.27 -31.61 17.58
N CYS A 11 -28.56 -31.18 18.80
CA CYS A 11 -28.04 -29.92 19.34
C CYS A 11 -26.50 -29.93 19.44
N LEU A 12 -25.91 -31.04 19.90
CA LEU A 12 -24.45 -31.16 19.96
C LEU A 12 -23.80 -31.10 18.58
N VAL A 13 -24.40 -31.77 17.58
CA VAL A 13 -23.94 -31.70 16.19
C VAL A 13 -24.05 -30.28 15.65
N LEU A 14 -25.18 -29.59 15.87
CA LEU A 14 -25.39 -28.21 15.44
C LEU A 14 -24.36 -27.25 16.04
N ILE A 15 -24.04 -27.40 17.32
CA ILE A 15 -23.02 -26.60 18.00
C ILE A 15 -21.64 -26.86 17.38
N GLY A 16 -21.29 -28.14 17.16
CA GLY A 16 -20.02 -28.52 16.55
C GLY A 16 -19.84 -27.95 15.14
N VAL A 17 -20.88 -28.05 14.29
CA VAL A 17 -20.86 -27.50 12.93
C VAL A 17 -20.76 -25.97 12.97
N SER A 18 -21.53 -25.32 13.85
CA SER A 18 -21.51 -23.87 13.99
C SER A 18 -20.13 -23.36 14.41
N ALA A 19 -19.46 -24.06 15.34
CA ALA A 19 -18.10 -23.72 15.75
C ALA A 19 -17.09 -23.87 14.61
N GLN A 20 -17.17 -24.95 13.82
CA GLN A 20 -16.29 -25.14 12.66
C GLN A 20 -16.51 -24.04 11.60
N VAL A 21 -17.75 -23.74 11.27
CA VAL A 21 -18.08 -22.66 10.32
C VAL A 21 -17.52 -21.31 10.82
N TYR A 22 -17.66 -21.03 12.12
CA TYR A 22 -17.12 -19.80 12.70
C TYR A 22 -15.59 -19.72 12.58
N LEU A 23 -14.87 -20.82 12.84
CA LEU A 23 -13.41 -20.86 12.71
C LEU A 23 -12.97 -20.62 11.25
N ILE A 24 -13.63 -21.26 10.29
CA ILE A 24 -13.34 -21.10 8.86
C ILE A 24 -13.59 -19.64 8.42
N LEU A 25 -14.71 -19.04 8.84
CA LEU A 25 -15.02 -17.65 8.51
C LEU A 25 -14.00 -16.68 9.12
N LYS A 26 -13.54 -16.95 10.34
CA LYS A 26 -12.52 -16.14 11.01
C LYS A 26 -11.19 -16.21 10.26
N GLU A 27 -10.76 -17.41 9.86
CA GLU A 27 -9.53 -17.62 9.11
C GLU A 27 -9.60 -16.99 7.71
N SER A 28 -10.72 -17.18 7.01
CA SER A 28 -10.96 -16.55 5.70
C SER A 28 -10.92 -15.03 5.77
N ASN A 29 -11.48 -14.42 6.82
CA ASN A 29 -11.43 -12.98 7.00
C ASN A 29 -10.01 -12.49 7.35
N GLY A 30 -9.25 -13.28 8.13
CA GLY A 30 -7.84 -13.01 8.40
C GLY A 30 -7.01 -13.01 7.12
N LEU A 31 -7.11 -14.08 6.32
CA LEU A 31 -6.42 -14.20 5.03
C LEU A 31 -6.78 -13.08 4.07
N LYS A 32 -8.06 -12.68 4.03
CA LYS A 32 -8.50 -11.57 3.18
C LYS A 32 -7.82 -10.26 3.59
N LYS A 33 -7.72 -9.99 4.90
CA LYS A 33 -7.05 -8.80 5.41
C LYS A 33 -5.55 -8.80 5.07
N ASP A 34 -4.90 -9.95 5.19
CA ASP A 34 -3.47 -10.07 4.86
C ASP A 34 -3.23 -9.90 3.35
N LEU A 35 -4.12 -10.42 2.51
CA LEU A 35 -4.10 -10.17 1.06
C LEU A 35 -4.30 -8.70 0.72
N ASP A 36 -5.25 -8.02 1.36
CA ASP A 36 -5.51 -6.60 1.13
C ASP A 36 -4.29 -5.75 1.54
N ASP A 37 -3.64 -6.06 2.67
CA ASP A 37 -2.40 -5.39 3.09
C ASP A 37 -1.25 -5.64 2.10
N LEU A 38 -1.07 -6.89 1.67
CA LEU A 38 -0.03 -7.25 0.72
C LEU A 38 -0.23 -6.56 -0.65
N ASN A 39 -1.47 -6.49 -1.12
CA ASN A 39 -1.83 -5.77 -2.34
C ASN A 39 -1.54 -4.26 -2.21
N GLY A 40 -1.88 -3.65 -1.07
CA GLY A 40 -1.56 -2.24 -0.82
C GLY A 40 -0.06 -1.96 -0.84
N ARG A 41 0.75 -2.84 -0.24
CA ARG A 41 2.22 -2.73 -0.30
C ARG A 41 2.76 -2.92 -1.71
N MET A 42 2.22 -3.88 -2.46
CA MET A 42 2.60 -4.12 -3.85
C MET A 42 2.29 -2.89 -4.72
N GLU A 43 1.11 -2.30 -4.59
CA GLU A 43 0.73 -1.09 -5.33
C GLU A 43 1.65 0.09 -4.98
N ALA A 44 1.98 0.27 -3.70
CA ALA A 44 2.93 1.30 -3.26
C ALA A 44 4.31 1.11 -3.90
N LEU A 45 4.84 -0.12 -3.92
CA LEU A 45 6.13 -0.44 -4.56
C LEU A 45 6.11 -0.24 -6.07
N VAL A 46 5.01 -0.59 -6.75
CA VAL A 46 4.85 -0.35 -8.20
C VAL A 46 4.86 1.15 -8.49
N LYS A 47 4.16 1.94 -7.68
CA LYS A 47 4.15 3.40 -7.80
C LYS A 47 5.54 3.99 -7.55
N GLU A 48 6.23 3.55 -6.51
CA GLU A 48 7.59 3.99 -6.20
C GLU A 48 8.55 3.66 -7.34
N ASN A 49 8.53 2.43 -7.85
CA ASN A 49 9.36 2.02 -8.98
C ASN A 49 9.08 2.85 -10.24
N THR A 50 7.81 3.15 -10.52
CA THR A 50 7.43 4.00 -11.65
C THR A 50 7.97 5.42 -11.49
N ASN A 51 7.84 6.00 -10.29
CA ASN A 51 8.40 7.32 -9.99
C ASN A 51 9.92 7.34 -10.09
N LEU A 52 10.60 6.31 -9.56
CA LEU A 52 12.06 6.20 -9.64
C LEU A 52 12.54 6.09 -11.09
N LYS A 53 11.86 5.29 -11.93
CA LYS A 53 12.15 5.22 -13.36
C LYS A 53 11.99 6.57 -14.05
N SER A 54 10.89 7.27 -13.77
CA SER A 54 10.67 8.62 -14.31
C SER A 54 11.75 9.60 -13.86
N ASN A 55 12.20 9.51 -12.60
CA ASN A 55 13.28 10.36 -12.09
C ASN A 55 14.62 10.02 -12.76
N ILE A 56 14.94 8.73 -12.92
CA ILE A 56 16.16 8.29 -13.61
C ILE A 56 16.16 8.82 -15.04
N GLU A 57 15.03 8.70 -15.76
CA GLU A 57 14.90 9.23 -17.11
C GLU A 57 15.04 10.76 -17.12
N TYR A 58 14.35 11.47 -16.22
CA TYR A 58 14.43 12.93 -16.12
C TYR A 58 15.88 13.40 -15.89
N PHE A 59 16.60 12.78 -14.97
CA PHE A 59 17.99 13.11 -14.64
C PHE A 59 19.02 12.55 -15.63
N SER A 60 18.62 11.69 -16.56
CA SER A 60 19.51 11.22 -17.64
C SER A 60 19.82 12.34 -18.66
N TYR A 61 18.98 13.37 -18.71
CA TYR A 61 19.18 14.55 -19.55
C TYR A 61 19.98 15.63 -18.80
N PRO A 62 21.18 16.02 -19.29
CA PRO A 62 22.04 17.01 -18.64
C PRO A 62 21.37 18.36 -18.38
N GLU A 63 20.44 18.79 -19.23
CA GLU A 63 19.72 20.06 -19.10
C GLU A 63 18.80 20.05 -17.87
N ASN A 64 18.24 18.90 -17.52
CA ASN A 64 17.38 18.73 -16.36
C ASN A 64 18.20 18.69 -15.06
N LEU A 65 19.41 18.12 -15.11
CA LEU A 65 20.37 18.23 -14.01
C LEU A 65 20.71 19.71 -13.76
N GLU A 66 21.04 20.46 -14.80
CA GLU A 66 21.39 21.88 -14.68
C GLU A 66 20.24 22.71 -14.08
N LYS A 67 19.00 22.48 -14.54
CA LYS A 67 17.80 23.11 -13.96
C LYS A 67 17.67 22.84 -12.47
N GLU A 68 17.93 21.60 -12.05
CA GLU A 68 17.77 21.22 -10.65
C GLU A 68 18.91 21.71 -9.75
N PHE A 69 20.12 21.83 -10.29
CA PHE A 69 21.21 22.55 -9.63
C PHE A 69 20.91 24.05 -9.51
N LYS A 70 20.39 24.68 -10.57
CA LYS A 70 19.98 26.10 -10.55
C LYS A 70 18.84 26.33 -9.52
N SER A 71 17.85 25.44 -9.44
CA SER A 71 16.73 25.57 -8.50
C SER A 71 17.15 25.37 -7.04
N ARG A 72 18.00 24.37 -6.74
CA ARG A 72 18.42 24.05 -5.37
C ARG A 72 19.39 25.06 -4.76
N PHE A 73 20.28 25.61 -5.58
CA PHE A 73 21.35 26.50 -5.11
C PHE A 73 21.16 27.95 -5.56
N ASN A 74 20.05 28.25 -6.24
CA ASN A 74 19.73 29.56 -6.80
C ASN A 74 20.84 30.10 -7.70
N TYR A 75 21.51 29.20 -8.45
CA TYR A 75 22.58 29.58 -9.35
C TYR A 75 22.02 30.31 -10.57
N LYS A 76 22.58 31.49 -10.83
CA LYS A 76 22.30 32.31 -12.01
C LYS A 76 23.39 32.14 -13.04
N GLU A 77 23.05 32.26 -14.33
CA GLU A 77 24.06 32.24 -15.39
C GLU A 77 25.01 33.43 -15.26
N VAL A 78 26.26 33.25 -15.68
CA VAL A 78 27.29 34.31 -15.64
C VAL A 78 26.84 35.45 -16.57
N GLY A 79 26.26 36.50 -15.99
CA GLY A 79 25.69 37.65 -16.71
C GLY A 79 24.25 38.00 -16.35
N GLU A 80 23.52 37.16 -15.60
CA GLU A 80 22.17 37.48 -15.14
C GLU A 80 22.19 38.53 -14.00
N LYS A 81 21.47 39.64 -14.18
CA LYS A 81 21.33 40.67 -13.13
C LYS A 81 20.55 40.10 -11.94
N MET A 82 21.20 40.05 -10.78
CA MET A 82 20.53 39.74 -9.51
C MET A 82 19.70 40.95 -9.07
N MET A 83 18.37 40.85 -9.15
CA MET A 83 17.45 41.85 -8.60
C MET A 83 17.10 41.42 -7.18
N ILE A 84 17.67 42.10 -6.18
CA ILE A 84 17.34 41.90 -4.77
C ILE A 84 16.11 42.76 -4.47
N VAL A 85 14.98 42.12 -4.16
CA VAL A 85 13.79 42.80 -3.66
C VAL A 85 13.83 42.74 -2.13
N VAL A 86 13.95 43.90 -1.50
CA VAL A 86 13.92 44.07 -0.03
C VAL A 86 12.58 44.73 0.32
N PRO A 87 11.85 44.26 1.35
CA PRO A 87 10.60 44.87 1.80
C PRO A 87 10.78 46.28 2.38
#